data_AF-A0A8H7BF49-F1
#
_entry.id   AF-A0A8H7BF49-F1
#
_cell.length_a   1.000
_cell.length_b   1.000
_cell.length_c   1.000
_cell.angle_alpha   90.00
_cell.angle_beta   90.00
_cell.angle_gamma   90.00
#
_symmetry.space_group_name_H-M   'P 1'
#
loop_
_entity.id
_entity.type
_entity.pdbx_description
1 polymer ?
#
loop_
_entity_poly.entity_id
_entity_poly.type
_entity_poly.pdbx_seq_one_letter_code
_entity_poly.pdbx_strand_id
1 'polypeptide(L)'
;MVTATPAFNKENPAATLVSAPEKVHLFQPITSRSVTLHNRIVIPPMCMYSSVDGQLNDFHLVHYGSYALRGAGLIIVEATAVEPQGRITPQDSGLWSESQIEPLKRVVDFIKSQGSVPGLQIAHAGRKASMAPPFVGDYLVEEKDGGWPED
;
A
#
# COMPACT_ATOMS: atom_id res chain seq x y z
N MET A 1 24.77 20.41 -6.41
CA MET A 1 23.46 20.97 -6.02
C MET A 1 22.43 20.28 -6.92
N VAL A 2 21.83 19.18 -6.45
CA VAL A 2 20.78 18.48 -7.22
C VAL A 2 19.49 19.21 -6.90
N THR A 3 19.01 20.02 -7.84
CA THR A 3 17.71 20.69 -7.70
C THR A 3 16.64 19.60 -7.73
N ALA A 4 15.98 19.35 -6.60
CA ALA A 4 14.77 18.57 -6.55
C ALA A 4 13.82 19.07 -7.66
N THR A 5 13.40 18.19 -8.56
CA THR A 5 12.47 18.56 -9.63
C THR A 5 11.10 18.86 -9.00
N PRO A 6 10.27 19.77 -9.55
CA PRO A 6 8.97 20.12 -8.97
C PRO A 6 8.02 18.92 -8.77
N ALA A 7 8.23 17.83 -9.51
CA ALA A 7 7.48 16.57 -9.39
C ALA A 7 7.96 15.66 -8.24
N PHE A 8 9.15 15.91 -7.68
CA PHE A 8 9.79 15.08 -6.65
C PHE A 8 10.49 15.98 -5.63
N ASN A 9 9.81 16.31 -4.53
CA ASN A 9 10.42 17.09 -3.45
C ASN A 9 10.71 16.22 -2.23
N LYS A 10 11.90 15.61 -2.20
CA LYS A 10 12.36 14.81 -1.04
C LYS A 10 12.86 15.64 0.13
N GLU A 11 13.29 16.88 -0.12
CA GLU A 11 13.80 17.77 0.94
C GLU A 11 12.66 18.34 1.77
N ASN A 12 11.55 18.70 1.12
CA ASN A 12 10.33 19.16 1.74
C ASN A 12 9.11 18.49 1.09
N PRO A 13 8.79 17.22 1.44
CA PRO A 13 7.61 16.54 0.94
C PRO A 13 6.33 17.35 1.18
N ALA A 14 5.29 17.09 0.39
CA ALA A 14 3.97 17.64 0.68
C ALA A 14 3.55 17.36 2.13
N ALA A 15 2.77 18.27 2.72
CA ALA A 15 2.38 18.24 4.14
C ALA A 15 3.56 18.26 5.14
N THR A 16 4.77 18.64 4.71
CA THR A 16 5.85 19.04 5.62
C THR A 16 5.55 20.40 6.20
N LEU A 17 5.73 20.52 7.51
CA LEU A 17 5.49 21.75 8.22
C LEU A 17 6.59 22.80 7.90
N VAL A 18 6.23 23.90 7.22
CA VAL A 18 7.16 24.99 6.88
C VAL A 18 7.29 26.01 8.02
N SER A 19 6.19 26.30 8.71
CA SER A 19 6.14 27.07 9.95
C SER A 19 4.89 26.66 10.74
N ALA A 20 5.00 26.53 12.06
CA ALA A 20 3.87 26.16 12.92
C ALA A 20 3.56 27.30 13.89
N PRO A 21 2.28 27.60 14.17
CA PRO A 21 1.91 28.04 15.50
C PRO A 21 2.18 26.91 16.49
N GLU A 22 2.67 27.25 17.68
CA GLU A 22 3.02 26.27 18.72
C GLU A 22 1.86 25.26 18.97
N LYS A 23 2.17 23.95 19.00
CA LYS A 23 1.32 22.78 19.41
C LYS A 23 0.61 21.88 18.37
N VAL A 24 0.97 21.82 17.08
CA VAL A 24 0.40 20.80 16.16
C VAL A 24 1.32 19.59 15.99
N HIS A 25 1.07 18.51 16.74
CA HIS A 25 1.87 17.27 16.68
C HIS A 25 1.70 16.46 15.39
N LEU A 26 0.56 16.60 14.69
CA LEU A 26 0.24 15.79 13.52
C LEU A 26 1.29 15.92 12.39
N PHE A 27 1.81 17.12 12.18
CA PHE A 27 2.80 17.43 11.14
C PHE A 27 4.25 17.40 11.62
N GLN A 28 4.48 16.98 12.87
CA GLN A 28 5.85 16.81 13.38
C GLN A 28 6.40 15.46 12.95
N PRO A 29 7.70 15.39 12.62
CA PRO A 29 8.35 14.12 12.35
C PRO A 29 8.25 13.16 13.54
N ILE A 30 8.25 11.86 13.23
CA ILE A 30 8.37 10.80 14.23
C ILE A 30 9.35 9.75 13.72
N THR A 31 10.29 9.36 14.59
CA THR A 31 11.30 8.35 14.29
C THR A 31 11.02 7.08 15.07
N SER A 32 11.04 5.95 14.39
CA SER A 32 10.99 4.61 14.98
C SER A 32 12.12 3.78 14.41
N ARG A 33 13.04 3.33 15.27
CA ARG A 33 14.31 2.72 14.87
C ARG A 33 15.06 3.62 13.88
N SER A 34 15.43 3.11 12.70
CA SER A 34 16.15 3.83 11.65
C SER A 34 15.23 4.55 10.65
N VAL A 35 13.91 4.53 10.85
CA VAL A 35 12.93 5.10 9.93
C VAL A 35 12.33 6.37 10.54
N THR A 36 12.34 7.46 9.76
CA THR A 36 11.71 8.74 10.13
C THR A 36 10.59 9.04 9.15
N LEU A 37 9.39 9.29 9.68
CA LEU A 37 8.27 9.84 8.93
C LEU A 37 8.32 11.37 9.04
N HIS A 38 8.10 12.11 7.95
CA HIS A 38 8.11 13.58 7.98
C HIS A 38 6.87 14.18 8.66
N ASN A 39 5.82 13.39 8.86
CA ASN A 39 4.65 13.70 9.69
C ASN A 39 4.04 12.41 10.27
N ARG A 40 2.99 12.54 11.09
CA ARG A 40 2.32 11.42 11.77
C ARG A 40 1.07 10.93 11.04
N ILE A 41 0.91 11.26 9.76
CA ILE A 41 -0.21 10.80 8.94
C ILE A 41 0.15 9.45 8.33
N VAL A 42 -0.65 8.43 8.65
CA VAL A 42 -0.47 7.07 8.16
C VAL A 42 -1.68 6.67 7.33
N ILE A 43 -1.43 6.17 6.12
CA ILE A 43 -2.46 5.50 5.33
C ILE A 43 -2.42 4.02 5.71
N PRO A 44 -3.49 3.48 6.33
CA PRO A 44 -3.54 2.09 6.74
C PRO A 44 -3.65 1.15 5.53
N PRO A 45 -3.37 -0.15 5.70
CA PRO A 45 -3.63 -1.13 4.65
C PRO A 45 -5.14 -1.23 4.39
N MET A 46 -5.54 -1.04 3.14
CA MET A 46 -6.93 -1.09 2.70
C MET A 46 -7.00 -1.93 1.42
N CYS A 47 -7.62 -3.11 1.49
CA CYS A 47 -7.75 -4.00 0.33
C CYS A 47 -8.50 -3.32 -0.81
N MET A 48 -7.91 -3.40 -2.00
CA MET A 48 -8.43 -2.80 -3.21
C MET A 48 -9.10 -3.81 -4.13
N TYR A 49 -8.89 -5.11 -3.90
CA TYR A 49 -9.53 -6.20 -4.65
C TYR A 49 -9.36 -6.01 -6.18
N SER A 50 -8.17 -5.57 -6.58
CA SER A 50 -7.87 -5.08 -7.94
C SER A 50 -6.63 -5.72 -8.54
N SER A 51 -6.04 -6.73 -7.90
CA SER A 51 -4.91 -7.49 -8.42
C SER A 51 -5.34 -8.58 -9.39
N VAL A 52 -4.41 -8.97 -10.25
CA VAL A 52 -4.54 -10.15 -11.12
C VAL A 52 -3.42 -11.10 -10.72
N ASP A 53 -3.77 -12.30 -10.25
CA ASP A 53 -2.83 -13.30 -9.73
C ASP A 53 -1.87 -12.74 -8.66
N GLY A 54 -2.40 -11.91 -7.77
CA GLY A 54 -1.63 -11.24 -6.72
C GLY A 54 -0.73 -10.10 -7.19
N GLN A 55 -0.62 -9.85 -8.49
CA GLN A 55 0.22 -8.77 -9.00
C GLN A 55 -0.45 -7.41 -8.83
N LEU A 56 0.31 -6.44 -8.33
CA LEU A 56 -0.08 -5.04 -8.41
C LEU A 56 -0.06 -4.58 -9.88
N ASN A 57 -0.74 -3.48 -10.15
CA ASN A 57 -0.89 -2.93 -11.51
C ASN A 57 -1.05 -1.39 -11.44
N ASP A 58 -1.39 -0.77 -12.57
CA ASP A 58 -1.53 0.69 -12.66
C ASP A 58 -2.59 1.26 -11.71
N PHE A 59 -3.64 0.50 -11.39
CA PHE A 59 -4.62 0.93 -10.38
C PHE A 59 -3.93 1.21 -9.05
N HIS A 60 -3.07 0.29 -8.60
CA HIS A 60 -2.35 0.40 -7.33
C HIS A 60 -1.33 1.54 -7.37
N LEU A 61 -0.64 1.73 -8.50
CA LEU A 61 0.27 2.87 -8.67
C LEU A 61 -0.48 4.19 -8.51
N VAL A 62 -1.62 4.36 -9.19
CA VAL A 62 -2.41 5.58 -9.10
C VAL A 62 -2.98 5.74 -7.69
N HIS A 63 -3.51 4.68 -7.10
CA HIS A 63 -4.10 4.70 -5.76
C HIS A 63 -3.09 5.14 -4.69
N TYR A 64 -2.01 4.37 -4.49
CA TYR A 64 -0.99 4.68 -3.48
C TYR A 64 -0.19 5.92 -3.84
N GLY A 65 0.08 6.15 -5.13
CA GLY A 65 0.75 7.35 -5.60
C GLY A 65 -0.04 8.62 -5.27
N SER A 66 -1.37 8.57 -5.31
CA SER A 66 -2.22 9.72 -4.96
C SER A 66 -2.11 10.11 -3.47
N TYR A 67 -1.86 9.15 -2.58
CA TYR A 67 -1.59 9.44 -1.17
C TYR A 67 -0.18 10.00 -0.97
N ALA A 68 0.80 9.46 -1.70
CA ALA A 68 2.19 9.90 -1.64
C ALA A 68 2.32 11.36 -2.08
N LEU A 69 1.66 11.72 -3.20
CA LEU A 69 1.58 13.09 -3.70
C LEU A 69 0.94 14.07 -2.72
N ARG A 70 0.03 13.60 -1.85
CA ARG A 70 -0.65 14.42 -0.84
C ARG A 70 0.11 14.48 0.49
N GLY A 71 1.25 13.82 0.60
CA GLY A 71 2.19 14.03 1.69
C GLY A 71 1.99 13.15 2.92
N ALA A 72 1.33 12.00 2.80
CA ALA A 72 1.29 11.06 3.92
C ALA A 72 2.70 10.63 4.35
N GLY A 73 2.97 10.55 5.65
CA GLY A 73 4.27 10.14 6.20
C GLY A 73 4.59 8.67 5.93
N LEU A 74 3.60 7.80 6.13
CA LEU A 74 3.68 6.36 5.89
C LEU A 74 2.47 5.91 5.07
N ILE A 75 2.73 5.08 4.05
CA ILE A 75 1.68 4.44 3.24
C ILE A 75 1.90 2.94 3.33
N ILE A 76 0.94 2.22 3.88
CA ILE A 76 0.99 0.77 4.01
C ILE A 76 0.18 0.17 2.86
N VAL A 77 0.85 -0.58 1.97
CA VAL A 77 0.18 -1.37 0.94
C VAL A 77 -0.72 -2.40 1.61
N GLU A 78 -1.87 -2.66 0.99
CA GLU A 78 -2.93 -3.55 1.46
C GLU A 78 -2.45 -4.94 1.90
N ALA A 79 -3.34 -5.71 2.51
CA ALA A 79 -3.06 -7.09 2.89
C ALA A 79 -2.57 -7.88 1.66
N THR A 80 -1.28 -8.21 1.67
CA THR A 80 -0.59 -8.91 0.60
C THR A 80 -0.37 -10.34 1.03
N ALA A 81 -1.02 -11.27 0.34
CA ALA A 81 -1.03 -12.66 0.72
C ALA A 81 0.36 -13.30 0.53
N VAL A 82 0.74 -14.14 1.50
CA VAL A 82 2.02 -14.89 1.47
C VAL A 82 1.96 -16.17 0.63
N GLU A 83 0.75 -16.58 0.23
CA GLU A 83 0.48 -17.72 -0.64
C GLU A 83 -0.87 -17.53 -1.35
N PRO A 84 -1.14 -18.21 -2.49
CA PRO A 84 -2.34 -18.00 -3.29
C PRO A 84 -3.65 -18.12 -2.51
N GLN A 85 -3.80 -19.19 -1.73
CA GLN A 85 -4.99 -19.49 -0.91
C GLN A 85 -5.08 -18.67 0.38
N GLY A 86 -4.00 -17.94 0.71
CA GLY A 86 -3.99 -16.98 1.81
C GLY A 86 -4.71 -15.67 1.51
N ARG A 87 -5.20 -15.49 0.28
CA ARG A 87 -5.95 -14.29 -0.13
C ARG A 87 -7.37 -14.29 0.42
N ILE A 88 -7.89 -13.10 0.78
CA ILE A 88 -9.31 -12.93 1.14
C ILE A 88 -10.15 -13.14 -0.11
N THR A 89 -9.79 -12.47 -1.22
CA THR A 89 -10.47 -12.60 -2.52
C THR A 89 -9.49 -13.01 -3.62
N PRO A 90 -9.96 -13.61 -4.74
CA PRO A 90 -9.07 -13.90 -5.87
C PRO A 90 -8.33 -12.66 -6.42
N GLN A 91 -8.87 -11.46 -6.20
CA GLN A 91 -8.30 -10.19 -6.65
C GLN A 91 -7.45 -9.49 -5.58
N ASP A 92 -7.10 -10.15 -4.49
CA ASP A 92 -6.16 -9.61 -3.50
C ASP A 92 -4.72 -9.65 -4.02
N SER A 93 -3.92 -8.71 -3.51
CA SER A 93 -2.48 -8.65 -3.76
C SER A 93 -1.71 -9.83 -3.14
N GLY A 94 -0.53 -10.11 -3.69
CA GLY A 94 0.30 -11.27 -3.34
C GLY A 94 1.79 -11.00 -3.39
N LEU A 95 2.55 -11.77 -2.61
CA LEU A 95 4.02 -11.79 -2.64
C LEU A 95 4.58 -13.19 -2.32
N TRP A 96 4.13 -14.18 -3.10
CA TRP A 96 4.57 -15.58 -3.06
C TRP A 96 5.38 -15.98 -4.30
N SER A 97 5.45 -15.13 -5.32
CA SER A 97 6.13 -15.37 -6.60
C SER A 97 7.00 -14.18 -7.00
N GLU A 98 8.15 -14.45 -7.63
CA GLU A 98 9.06 -13.44 -8.18
C GLU A 98 8.36 -12.48 -9.16
N SER A 99 7.37 -12.96 -9.91
CA SER A 99 6.60 -12.13 -10.84
C SER A 99 5.87 -10.96 -10.16
N GLN A 100 5.62 -11.03 -8.85
CA GLN A 100 4.94 -10.00 -8.07
C GLN A 100 5.88 -8.89 -7.59
N ILE A 101 7.19 -9.12 -7.65
CA ILE A 101 8.19 -8.17 -7.13
C ILE A 101 8.26 -6.90 -7.98
N GLU A 102 8.40 -7.01 -9.29
CA GLU A 102 8.56 -5.84 -10.17
C GLU A 102 7.35 -4.89 -10.12
N PRO A 103 6.09 -5.37 -10.23
CA PRO A 103 4.93 -4.50 -10.09
C PRO A 103 4.83 -3.83 -8.71
N LEU A 104 5.14 -4.55 -7.62
CA LEU A 104 5.18 -3.99 -6.27
C LEU A 104 6.29 -2.93 -6.13
N LYS A 105 7.47 -3.22 -6.67
CA LYS A 105 8.63 -2.33 -6.67
C LYS A 105 8.31 -1.00 -7.34
N ARG A 106 7.59 -1.00 -8.46
CA ARG A 106 7.16 0.22 -9.15
C ARG A 106 6.31 1.13 -8.24
N VAL A 107 5.42 0.56 -7.44
CA VAL A 107 4.62 1.32 -6.45
C VAL A 107 5.51 1.84 -5.32
N VAL A 108 6.38 1.00 -4.75
CA VAL A 108 7.31 1.35 -3.67
C VAL A 108 8.25 2.48 -4.08
N ASP A 109 8.81 2.41 -5.28
CA ASP A 109 9.73 3.42 -5.81
C ASP A 109 9.01 4.76 -6.01
N PHE A 110 7.76 4.74 -6.48
CA PHE A 110 6.96 5.96 -6.58
C PHE A 110 6.68 6.57 -5.21
N ILE A 111 6.25 5.78 -4.21
CA ILE A 111 6.03 6.27 -2.83
C ILE A 111 7.30 6.95 -2.29
N LYS A 112 8.46 6.28 -2.40
CA LYS A 112 9.76 6.85 -1.97
C LYS A 112 10.14 8.10 -2.72
N SER A 113 9.78 8.21 -4.00
CA SER A 113 10.10 9.38 -4.83
C SER A 113 9.42 10.65 -4.31
N GLN A 114 8.28 10.51 -3.62
CA GLN A 114 7.50 11.61 -3.03
C GLN A 114 7.86 11.92 -1.56
N GLY A 115 8.84 11.20 -0.99
CA GLY A 115 9.29 11.43 0.40
C GLY A 115 8.49 10.68 1.47
N SER A 116 7.44 9.95 1.08
CA SER A 116 6.71 9.03 1.97
C SER A 116 7.51 7.73 2.20
N VAL A 117 7.30 7.12 3.36
CA VAL A 117 7.82 5.79 3.67
C VAL A 117 6.82 4.73 3.19
N PRO A 118 7.22 3.75 2.35
CA PRO A 118 6.38 2.61 2.01
C PRO A 118 6.44 1.53 3.10
N GLY A 119 5.28 1.01 3.47
CA GLY A 119 5.10 -0.19 4.27
C GLY A 119 4.28 -1.25 3.50
N LEU A 120 4.30 -2.49 3.99
CA LEU A 120 3.55 -3.61 3.43
C LEU A 120 2.93 -4.41 4.57
N GLN A 121 1.64 -4.71 4.49
CA GLN A 121 1.00 -5.67 5.40
C GLN A 121 1.04 -7.05 4.76
N ILE A 122 1.91 -7.94 5.24
CA ILE A 122 1.84 -9.36 4.87
C ILE A 122 0.66 -10.03 5.58
N ALA A 123 -0.06 -10.91 4.89
CA ALA A 123 -1.30 -11.48 5.40
C ALA A 123 -1.53 -12.95 4.97
N HIS A 124 -2.38 -13.62 5.74
CA HIS A 124 -3.04 -14.87 5.38
C HIS A 124 -4.46 -14.83 5.96
N ALA A 125 -5.49 -14.95 5.12
CA ALA A 125 -6.89 -14.82 5.52
C ALA A 125 -7.41 -16.03 6.31
N GLY A 126 -6.79 -17.20 6.13
CA GLY A 126 -7.16 -18.45 6.80
C GLY A 126 -8.59 -18.82 6.42
N ARG A 127 -9.41 -19.21 7.40
CA ARG A 127 -10.83 -19.56 7.18
C ARG A 127 -11.73 -18.43 6.62
N LYS A 128 -11.19 -17.22 6.44
CA LYS A 128 -11.89 -16.08 5.81
C LYS A 128 -11.42 -15.85 4.36
N ALA A 129 -10.60 -16.76 3.82
CA ALA A 129 -10.19 -16.76 2.44
C ALA A 129 -11.33 -17.10 1.50
N SER A 130 -11.07 -16.99 0.19
CA SER A 130 -11.99 -17.40 -0.86
C SER A 130 -13.35 -16.69 -0.82
N MET A 131 -13.39 -15.43 -0.39
CA MET A 131 -14.60 -14.59 -0.38
C MET A 131 -14.65 -13.68 -1.61
N ALA A 132 -15.85 -13.31 -2.02
CA ALA A 132 -16.04 -12.34 -3.09
C ALA A 132 -15.60 -10.93 -2.64
N PRO A 133 -15.17 -10.05 -3.57
CA PRO A 133 -14.97 -8.65 -3.25
C PRO A 133 -16.24 -8.02 -2.65
N PRO A 134 -16.14 -7.17 -1.62
CA PRO A 134 -17.30 -6.65 -0.89
C PRO A 134 -18.36 -5.92 -1.75
N PHE A 135 -17.95 -5.36 -2.89
CA PHE A 135 -18.84 -4.66 -3.82
C PHE A 135 -19.45 -5.58 -4.90
N VAL A 136 -19.01 -6.83 -4.98
CA VAL A 136 -19.59 -7.86 -5.85
C VAL A 136 -20.63 -8.69 -5.07
N GLY A 137 -20.34 -8.99 -3.80
CA GLY A 137 -21.27 -9.69 -2.91
C GLY A 137 -20.57 -10.25 -1.67
N ASP A 138 -21.35 -10.93 -0.82
CA ASP A 138 -20.87 -11.62 0.38
C ASP A 138 -21.13 -13.13 0.25
N TYR A 139 -20.23 -13.81 -0.46
CA TYR A 139 -20.33 -15.24 -0.72
C TYR A 139 -18.94 -15.87 -0.88
N LEU A 140 -18.86 -17.17 -0.63
CA LEU A 140 -17.67 -17.99 -0.89
C LEU A 140 -17.52 -18.18 -2.41
N VAL A 141 -16.37 -17.81 -2.95
CA VAL A 141 -16.02 -17.96 -4.36
C VAL A 141 -15.73 -19.43 -4.65
N GLU A 142 -16.37 -19.96 -5.68
CA GLU A 142 -16.15 -21.34 -6.14
C GLU A 142 -14.81 -21.47 -6.87
N GLU A 143 -14.27 -22.69 -6.95
CA GLU A 143 -13.01 -22.99 -7.62
C GLU A 143 -13.01 -22.53 -9.09
N LYS A 144 -14.13 -22.68 -9.80
CA LYS A 144 -14.29 -22.25 -11.21
C LYS A 144 -14.10 -20.75 -11.41
N ASP A 145 -14.30 -19.97 -10.35
CA ASP A 145 -14.20 -18.50 -10.33
C ASP A 145 -12.91 -18.04 -9.62
N GLY A 146 -11.98 -18.97 -9.38
CA GLY A 146 -10.66 -18.70 -8.80
C GLY A 146 -10.59 -18.72 -7.28
N GLY A 147 -11.61 -19.25 -6.60
CA GLY A 147 -11.62 -19.47 -5.16
C GLY A 147 -10.97 -20.78 -4.72
N TRP A 148 -10.89 -20.96 -3.40
CA TRP A 148 -10.43 -22.16 -2.69
C TRP A 148 -11.49 -22.56 -1.64
N PRO A 149 -12.66 -23.06 -2.08
CA PRO A 149 -13.79 -23.28 -1.17
C PRO A 149 -13.60 -24.45 -0.19
N GLU A 150 -12.62 -25.35 -0.46
CA GLU A 150 -12.41 -26.60 0.28
C GLU A 150 -11.15 -26.59 1.18
N ASP A 151 -10.40 -25.47 1.21
CA ASP A 151 -9.21 -25.28 2.07
C ASP A 151 -9.58 -24.73 3.46
#